data_AF-A0A380ZDU9-F1
#
_entry.id   AF-A0A380ZDU9-F1
#
_cell.length_a   1.000
_cell.length_b   1.000
_cell.length_c   1.000
_cell.angle_alpha   90.00
_cell.angle_beta   90.00
_cell.angle_gamma   90.00
#
_symmetry.space_group_name_H-M   'P 1'
#
loop_
_entity.id
_entity.type
_entity.pdbx_description
1 polymer ?
#
loop_
_entity_poly.entity_id
_entity_poly.type
_entity_poly.pdbx_seq_one_letter_code
_entity_poly.pdbx_strand_id
1 'polypeptide(L)' 'MRVTSFILIFIGLIGILNPELFIAEGSGGGRWVFVVIFLLGVIKMWPTIKAFKRNDDDY' A
#
# COMPACT_ATOMS: atom_id res chain seq x y z
N MET A 1 -2.47 11.05 9.00
CA MET A 1 -1.47 10.06 8.52
C MET A 1 -2.08 8.69 8.17
N ARG A 2 -3.14 8.21 8.83
CA ARG A 2 -3.74 6.88 8.58
C ARG A 2 -4.40 6.75 7.20
N VAL A 3 -5.17 7.77 6.78
CA VAL A 3 -5.89 7.81 5.50
C VAL A 3 -4.95 7.72 4.29
N THR A 4 -3.80 8.38 4.36
CA THR A 4 -2.78 8.36 3.29
C THR A 4 -2.22 6.95 3.07
N SER A 5 -1.99 6.17 4.14
CA SER A 5 -1.55 4.79 4.02
C SER A 5 -2.61 3.90 3.37
N PHE A 6 -3.89 4.10 3.70
CA PHE A 6 -4.98 3.39 3.04
C PHE A 6 -5.04 3.72 1.55
N ILE A 7 -4.96 5.00 1.19
CA ILE A 7 -4.96 5.43 -0.21
C ILE A 7 -3.79 4.80 -0.99
N LEU A 8 -2.59 4.75 -0.41
CA LEU A 8 -1.41 4.11 -1.01
C LEU A 8 -1.62 2.60 -1.22
N ILE A 9 -2.22 1.91 -0.25
CA ILE A 9 -2.54 0.48 -0.37
C ILE A 9 -3.54 0.25 -1.50
N PHE A 10 -4.60 1.05 -1.58
CA PHE A 10 -5.62 0.91 -2.64
C PHE A 10 -5.05 1.21 -4.03
N ILE A 11 -4.28 2.27 -4.20
CA ILE A 11 -3.65 2.61 -5.49
C ILE A 11 -2.66 1.52 -5.91
N GLY A 12 -1.83 1.04 -4.98
CA GLY A 12 -0.91 -0.06 -5.24
C GLY A 12 -1.63 -1.35 -5.66
N LEU A 13 -2.75 -1.68 -5.01
CA LEU A 13 -3.52 -2.89 -5.31
C LEU A 13 -4.24 -2.79 -6.67
N ILE A 14 -4.84 -1.65 -6.99
CA ILE A 14 -5.48 -1.41 -8.29
C ILE A 14 -4.44 -1.44 -9.42
N GLY A 15 -3.27 -0.84 -9.21
CA GLY A 15 -2.18 -0.86 -10.19
C GLY A 15 -1.55 -2.24 -10.40
N ILE A 16 -1.63 -3.15 -9.42
CA ILE A 16 -1.23 -4.57 -9.60
C ILE A 16 -2.28 -5.34 -10.41
N LEU A 17 -3.57 -5.14 -10.12
CA LEU A 17 -4.67 -5.87 -10.76
C LEU A 17 -4.93 -5.39 -12.19
N ASN A 18 -4.90 -4.07 -12.40
CA ASN A 18 -5.13 -3.43 -13.70
C ASN A 18 -4.02 -2.41 -13.98
N PRO A 19 -2.79 -2.88 -14.27
CA PRO A 19 -1.66 -2.00 -14.56
C PRO A 19 -1.88 -1.15 -15.81
N GLU A 20 -2.71 -1.63 -16.73
CA GLU A 20 -3.16 -0.96 -17.95
C GLU A 20 -3.95 0.34 -17.69
N LEU A 21 -4.59 0.49 -16.52
CA LEU A 21 -5.26 1.74 -16.15
C LEU A 21 -4.28 2.89 -15.90
N PHE A 22 -3.03 2.57 -15.57
CA PHE A 22 -2.02 3.56 -15.18
C PHE A 22 -0.81 3.60 -16.13
N ILE A 23 -0.57 2.54 -16.90
CA ILE A 23 0.65 2.36 -17.68
C ILE A 23 0.28 1.85 -19.06
N ALA A 24 0.73 2.57 -20.09
CA ALA A 24 0.56 2.19 -21.48
C ALA A 24 1.23 0.83 -21.77
N GLU A 25 0.55 0.01 -22.58
CA GLU A 25 0.96 -1.34 -22.98
C GLU A 25 2.44 -1.36 -23.43
N GLY A 26 3.28 -2.15 -22.75
CA GLY A 26 4.70 -2.34 -23.09
C GLY A 26 5.73 -1.92 -22.04
N SER A 27 5.35 -1.17 -20.99
CA SER A 27 6.28 -0.82 -19.91
C SER A 27 6.33 -1.92 -18.83
N GLY A 28 7.15 -2.95 -19.05
CA GLY A 28 7.34 -4.07 -18.11
C GLY A 28 7.86 -3.64 -16.72
N GLY A 29 8.54 -2.50 -16.63
CA GLY A 29 9.02 -1.94 -15.35
C GLY A 29 7.92 -1.29 -14.50
N GLY A 30 6.83 -0.88 -15.12
CA GLY A 30 5.75 -0.15 -14.47
C GLY A 30 4.97 -0.94 -13.41
N ARG A 31 4.79 -2.25 -13.62
CA ARG A 31 4.08 -3.14 -12.67
C ARG A 31 4.76 -3.22 -11.31
N TRP A 32 6.10 -3.22 -11.29
CA TRP A 32 6.87 -3.32 -10.05
C TRP A 32 6.73 -2.07 -9.17
N VAL A 33 6.46 -0.91 -9.76
CA VAL A 33 6.24 0.35 -9.03
C VAL A 33 5.01 0.22 -8.12
N PHE A 34 3.93 -0.39 -8.58
CA PHE A 34 2.72 -0.59 -7.78
C PHE A 34 2.93 -1.57 -6.61
N VAL A 35 3.75 -2.61 -6.82
CA VAL A 35 4.15 -3.53 -5.75
C VAL A 35 4.91 -2.80 -4.66
N VAL A 36 5.85 -1.92 -5.02
CA VAL A 36 6.60 -1.10 -4.05
C VAL A 36 5.68 -0.13 -3.31
N ILE A 37 4.75 0.53 -4.01
CA ILE A 37 3.77 1.45 -3.40
C ILE A 37 2.87 0.71 -2.39
N PHE A 38 2.39 -0.48 -2.75
CA PHE A 38 1.59 -1.32 -1.86
C PHE A 38 2.38 -1.71 -0.60
N LEU A 39 3.61 -2.21 -0.76
CA LEU A 39 4.49 -2.58 0.35
C LEU A 39 4.78 -1.41 1.29
N LEU A 40 5.06 -0.22 0.74
CA LEU A 40 5.27 0.99 1.54
C LEU A 40 4.03 1.38 2.34
N GLY A 41 2.84 1.26 1.74
CA GLY A 41 1.57 1.47 2.42
C GLY A 41 1.38 0.52 3.61
N VAL A 42 1.66 -0.78 3.42
CA VAL A 42 1.56 -1.81 4.46
C VAL A 42 2.61 -1.60 5.56
N ILE A 43 3.87 -1.37 5.21
CA ILE A 43 4.97 -1.15 6.18
C ILE A 43 4.67 0.08 7.04
N LYS A 44 4.13 1.15 6.45
CA LYS A 44 3.75 2.36 7.19
C LYS A 44 2.54 2.15 8.10
N MET A 45 1.63 1.24 7.72
CA MET A 45 0.48 0.88 8.53
C MET A 45 0.85 -0.07 9.69
N TRP A 46 1.88 -0.90 9.53
CA TRP A 46 2.37 -1.85 10.52
C TRP A 46 2.65 -1.26 11.92
N PRO A 47 3.44 -0.18 12.09
CA PRO A 47 3.66 0.42 13.40
C PRO A 47 2.39 1.05 13.96
N THR A 48 1.47 1.52 13.11
CA THR A 48 0.18 2.07 13.55
C THR A 48 -0.72 0.98 14.15
N ILE A 49 -0.77 -0.21 13.53
CA ILE A 49 -1.50 -1.36 14.06
C ILE A 49 -0.85 -1.86 15.35
N LYS A 50 0.50 -1.93 15.38
CA LYS A 50 1.23 -2.39 16.57
C LYS A 50 1.08 -1.43 17.76
N ALA A 51 1.04 -0.12 17.51
CA ALA A 51 0.76 0.89 18.53
C ALA A 51 -0.68 0.83 19.03
N PHE A 52 -1.64 0.55 18.15
CA PHE A 52 -3.04 0.35 18.54
C PHE A 52 -3.21 -0.90 19.40
N LYS A 53 -2.58 -2.00 19.00
CA LYS A 53 -2.63 -3.28 19.74
C LYS A 53 -1.96 -3.20 21.12
N ARG A 54 -0.83 -2.51 21.24
CA ARG A 54 -0.16 -2.30 22.53
C ARG A 54 -1.03 -1.53 23.54
N ASN A 55 -1.97 -0.72 23.06
CA ASN A 55 -2.87 0.04 23.93
C ASN A 55 -4.08 -0.78 24.42
N ASP A 56 -4.38 -1.92 23.78
CA ASP A 56 -5.44 -2.86 24.19
C ASP A 56 -4.92 -3.90 25.19
N ASP A 57 -3.61 -4.19 25.17
CA ASP A 57 -2.97 -5.18 26.06
C ASP A 57 -2.70 -4.63 27.48
N ASP A 58 -2.91 -3.31 27.70
CA ASP A 58 -2.68 -2.60 28.98
C ASP A 58 -3.99 -2.33 29.77
N TYR A 59 -5.12 -2.97 29.41
CA TYR A 59 -6.41 -2.85 30.12
C TYR A 59 -6.93 -4.18 30.66
#